data_AF-A0A1Y4DHN0-F1
#
_entry.id   AF-A0A1Y4DHN0-F1
#
_cell.length_a   1.000
_cell.length_b   1.000
_cell.length_c   1.000
_cell.angle_alpha   90.00
_cell.angle_beta   90.00
_cell.angle_gamma   90.00
#
_symmetry.space_group_name_H-M   'P 1'
#
loop_
_entity.id
_entity.type
_entity.pdbx_description
1 polymer ?
#
loop_
_entity_poly.entity_id
_entity_poly.type
_entity_poly.pdbx_seq_one_letter_code
_entity_poly.pdbx_strand_id
1 'polypeptide(L)'
;MTADIICHGVPSPGVFRGWIAELERARDARVVRYEHRPKTAGWGHFERVTWEGGRTEQGTRFSETWKRLFYGNRMLRTSCYRCPYTVVEGRPGNLTIADFWGVEATQHARDDDAALGVSLVLANGPAGLRVLSGLDIDLEPATMDEALPRNPMLQRPSTYEGDRDASWRELYGDGLLAMTRRERYLASPARFLVSHAKRTAKRILGR
;
A
#
# COMPACT_ATOMS: atom_id res chain seq x y z
N MET A 1 -10.28 -20.55 -17.21
CA MET A 1 -9.48 -19.32 -17.38
C MET A 1 -9.30 -18.68 -16.01
N THR A 2 -8.08 -18.31 -15.67
CA THR A 2 -7.73 -17.72 -14.37
C THR A 2 -6.96 -16.43 -14.58
N ALA A 3 -7.16 -15.47 -13.69
CA ALA A 3 -6.38 -14.25 -13.61
C ALA A 3 -5.85 -14.11 -12.18
N ASP A 4 -4.63 -13.61 -12.05
CA ASP A 4 -4.03 -13.22 -10.78
C ASP A 4 -3.65 -11.74 -10.81
N ILE A 5 -3.36 -11.20 -9.63
CA ILE A 5 -2.96 -9.81 -9.47
C ILE A 5 -1.55 -9.72 -8.89
N ILE A 6 -0.87 -8.62 -9.18
CA ILE A 6 0.28 -8.24 -8.36
C ILE A 6 -0.20 -7.91 -6.95
N CYS A 7 0.50 -8.46 -5.96
CA CYS A 7 0.18 -8.28 -4.56
C CYS A 7 1.39 -7.73 -3.80
N HIS A 8 1.17 -6.69 -3.01
CA HIS A 8 2.19 -6.13 -2.10
C HIS A 8 2.49 -7.07 -0.91
N GLY A 9 1.45 -7.73 -0.41
CA GLY A 9 1.46 -8.52 0.82
C GLY A 9 0.20 -8.25 1.65
N VAL A 10 -0.06 -9.10 2.63
CA VAL A 10 -1.31 -9.05 3.40
C VAL A 10 -1.06 -9.19 4.91
N PRO A 11 -1.63 -8.30 5.75
CA PRO A 11 -1.57 -8.43 7.19
C PRO A 11 -2.60 -9.44 7.70
N SER A 12 -2.42 -9.90 8.95
CA SER A 12 -3.37 -10.82 9.58
C SER A 12 -4.70 -10.11 9.93
N PRO A 13 -5.87 -10.73 9.68
CA PRO A 13 -7.17 -10.20 10.11
C PRO A 13 -7.26 -9.94 11.62
N GLY A 14 -6.49 -10.68 12.43
CA GLY A 14 -6.41 -10.42 13.88
C GLY A 14 -5.76 -9.09 14.21
N VAL A 15 -4.74 -8.69 13.44
CA VAL A 15 -4.08 -7.38 13.58
C VAL A 15 -5.05 -6.26 13.21
N PHE A 16 -5.85 -6.44 12.15
CA PHE A 16 -6.86 -5.45 11.78
C PHE A 16 -7.96 -5.32 12.84
N ARG A 17 -8.47 -6.43 13.37
CA ARG A 17 -9.46 -6.40 14.46
C ARG A 17 -8.91 -5.70 15.71
N GLY A 18 -7.66 -5.99 16.08
CA GLY A 18 -6.99 -5.30 17.19
C GLY A 18 -6.86 -3.79 16.94
N TRP A 19 -6.53 -3.39 15.71
CA TRP A 19 -6.48 -1.98 15.31
C TRP A 19 -7.83 -1.27 15.45
N ILE A 20 -8.92 -1.90 14.99
CA ILE A 20 -10.26 -1.34 15.18
C ILE A 20 -10.60 -1.17 16.66
N ALA A 21 -10.30 -2.16 17.50
CA ALA A 21 -10.52 -2.05 18.94
C ALA A 21 -9.68 -0.93 19.60
N GLU A 22 -8.43 -0.75 19.16
CA GLU A 22 -7.59 0.36 19.62
C GLU A 22 -8.11 1.73 19.19
N LEU A 23 -8.62 1.85 17.96
CA LEU A 23 -9.28 3.06 17.46
C LEU A 23 -10.47 3.43 18.34
N GLU A 24 -11.34 2.46 18.61
CA GLU A 24 -12.56 2.66 19.40
C GLU A 24 -12.23 3.08 20.84
N ARG A 25 -11.30 2.38 21.49
CA ARG A 25 -10.84 2.73 22.84
C ARG A 25 -10.19 4.10 22.90
N ALA A 26 -9.41 4.49 21.90
CA ALA A 26 -8.70 5.77 21.89
C ALA A 26 -9.64 6.97 21.68
N ARG A 27 -10.82 6.74 21.11
CA ARG A 27 -11.80 7.80 20.80
C ARG A 27 -13.10 7.69 21.58
N ASP A 28 -13.24 6.67 22.43
CA ASP A 28 -14.45 6.33 23.18
C ASP A 28 -15.70 6.34 22.28
N ALA A 29 -15.56 5.75 21.09
CA ALA A 29 -16.60 5.74 20.07
C ALA A 29 -16.45 4.54 19.13
N ARG A 30 -17.56 3.94 18.71
CA ARG A 30 -17.56 2.80 17.79
C ARG A 30 -17.15 3.20 16.37
N VAL A 31 -16.35 2.38 15.69
CA VAL A 31 -16.05 2.53 14.26
C VAL A 31 -17.17 1.88 13.46
N VAL A 32 -17.81 2.66 12.58
CA VAL A 32 -18.88 2.15 11.69
C VAL A 32 -18.36 1.80 10.30
N ARG A 33 -17.26 2.44 9.89
CA ARG A 33 -16.65 2.22 8.57
C ARG A 33 -15.17 2.56 8.60
N TYR A 34 -14.36 1.70 8.00
CA TYR A 34 -12.94 1.92 7.79
C TYR A 34 -12.64 1.78 6.30
N GLU A 35 -11.98 2.78 5.72
CA GLU A 35 -11.61 2.78 4.31
C GLU A 35 -10.10 3.00 4.20
N HIS A 36 -9.40 2.03 3.60
CA HIS A 36 -7.97 2.19 3.32
C HIS A 36 -7.71 3.29 2.29
N ARG A 37 -8.49 3.32 1.20
CA ARG A 37 -8.32 4.26 0.08
C ARG A 37 -9.66 4.87 -0.36
N PRO A 38 -10.27 5.72 0.48
CA PRO A 38 -11.43 6.50 0.05
C PRO A 38 -11.05 7.40 -1.15
N LYS A 39 -11.94 7.51 -2.12
CA LYS A 39 -11.70 8.31 -3.35
C LYS A 39 -11.99 9.81 -3.17
N THR A 40 -12.00 10.31 -1.93
CA THR A 40 -12.25 11.72 -1.63
C THR A 40 -11.11 12.66 -2.04
N ALA A 41 -9.93 12.12 -2.31
CA ALA A 41 -8.74 12.87 -2.72
C ALA A 41 -8.13 12.31 -4.02
N GLY A 42 -8.95 11.76 -4.91
CA GLY A 42 -8.49 11.11 -6.14
C GLY A 42 -7.55 9.92 -5.85
N TRP A 43 -6.31 10.00 -6.34
CA TRP A 43 -5.24 9.02 -6.10
C TRP A 43 -4.53 9.16 -4.76
N GLY A 44 -4.85 10.21 -3.99
CA GLY A 44 -4.35 10.38 -2.63
C GLY A 44 -4.71 9.19 -1.74
N HIS A 45 -3.73 8.65 -1.03
CA HIS A 45 -3.94 7.55 -0.08
C HIS A 45 -4.05 8.11 1.34
N PHE A 46 -5.28 8.36 1.78
CA PHE A 46 -5.58 8.78 3.15
C PHE A 46 -6.68 7.92 3.73
N GLU A 47 -6.33 7.10 4.72
CA GLU A 47 -7.30 6.23 5.39
C GLU A 47 -8.38 7.07 6.07
N ARG A 48 -9.62 6.62 5.98
CA ARG A 48 -10.78 7.28 6.59
C ARG A 48 -11.47 6.36 7.56
N VAL A 49 -11.66 6.86 8.77
CA VAL A 49 -12.44 6.22 9.83
C VAL A 49 -13.74 7.00 9.99
N THR A 50 -14.88 6.33 9.88
CA THR A 50 -16.19 6.88 10.21
C THR A 50 -16.63 6.32 11.55
N TRP A 51 -17.01 7.20 12.46
CA TRP A 51 -17.43 6.88 13.82
C TRP A 51 -18.96 6.86 13.91
N GLU A 52 -19.46 6.25 14.97
CA GLU A 52 -20.87 6.39 15.36
C GLU A 52 -21.21 7.88 15.58
N GLY A 53 -22.39 8.28 15.13
CA GLY A 53 -22.78 9.70 15.04
C GLY A 53 -22.28 10.44 13.78
N GLY A 54 -21.62 9.75 12.85
CA GLY A 54 -21.32 10.27 11.50
C GLY A 54 -20.04 11.11 11.37
N ARG A 55 -19.32 11.35 12.49
CA ARG A 55 -18.02 12.02 12.46
C ARG A 55 -17.02 11.19 11.65
N THR A 56 -16.19 11.86 10.83
CA THR A 56 -15.10 11.22 10.09
C THR A 56 -13.73 11.74 10.52
N GLU A 57 -12.72 10.87 10.56
CA GLU A 57 -11.32 11.22 10.73
C GLU A 57 -10.52 10.69 9.53
N GLN A 58 -9.75 11.56 8.86
CA GLN A 58 -8.97 11.23 7.67
C GLN A 58 -7.67 12.03 7.65
N GLY A 59 -6.57 11.44 7.16
CA GLY A 59 -5.29 12.13 6.98
C GLY A 59 -4.53 12.49 8.26
N THR A 60 -5.00 12.04 9.44
CA THR A 60 -4.31 12.31 10.71
C THR A 60 -3.21 11.28 10.94
N ARG A 61 -2.20 11.61 11.75
CA ARG A 61 -1.16 10.62 12.10
C ARG A 61 -1.74 9.35 12.74
N PHE A 62 -2.86 9.51 13.45
CA PHE A 62 -3.55 8.42 14.10
C PHE A 62 -4.31 7.57 13.07
N SER A 63 -5.15 8.17 12.22
CA SER A 63 -5.90 7.45 11.18
C SER A 63 -5.00 6.78 10.15
N GLU A 64 -3.83 7.36 9.86
CA GLU A 64 -2.85 6.81 8.90
C GLU A 64 -1.87 5.79 9.51
N THR A 65 -2.07 5.36 10.76
CA THR A 65 -1.16 4.43 11.46
C THR A 65 -1.04 3.10 10.73
N TRP A 66 -2.19 2.53 10.33
CA TRP A 66 -2.24 1.28 9.60
C TRP A 66 -1.51 1.37 8.26
N LYS A 67 -1.82 2.38 7.44
CA LYS A 67 -1.13 2.63 6.17
C LYS A 67 0.38 2.68 6.35
N ARG A 68 0.88 3.42 7.34
CA ARG A 68 2.32 3.58 7.59
C ARG A 68 3.00 2.25 7.90
N LEU A 69 2.42 1.44 8.76
CA LEU A 69 2.98 0.12 9.08
C LEU A 69 2.84 -0.87 7.91
N PHE A 70 1.77 -0.75 7.12
CA PHE A 70 1.48 -1.65 6.00
C PHE A 70 2.51 -1.46 4.89
N TYR A 71 2.62 -0.23 4.36
CA TYR A 71 3.61 0.10 3.33
C TYR A 71 5.04 0.19 3.84
N GLY A 72 5.22 0.25 5.17
CA GLY A 72 6.51 0.01 5.81
C GLY A 72 6.89 -1.47 5.90
N ASN A 73 6.10 -2.37 5.33
CA ASN A 73 6.28 -3.83 5.38
C ASN A 73 6.38 -4.40 6.80
N ARG A 74 5.79 -3.73 7.80
CA ARG A 74 5.99 -4.13 9.21
C ARG A 74 5.02 -5.21 9.67
N MET A 75 3.83 -5.25 9.08
CA MET A 75 2.75 -6.12 9.54
C MET A 75 2.29 -7.16 8.51
N LEU A 76 3.09 -7.40 7.46
CA LEU A 76 2.80 -8.48 6.50
C LEU A 76 3.04 -9.85 7.14
N ARG A 77 2.30 -10.87 6.66
CA ARG A 77 2.52 -12.27 7.04
C ARG A 77 3.94 -12.73 6.70
N THR A 78 4.46 -13.69 7.46
CA THR A 78 5.80 -14.26 7.23
C THR A 78 5.97 -14.86 5.83
N SER A 79 4.91 -15.44 5.27
CA SER A 79 4.89 -15.96 3.90
C SER A 79 5.02 -14.85 2.85
N CYS A 80 4.56 -13.62 3.13
CA CYS A 80 4.68 -12.51 2.18
C CYS A 80 6.13 -12.10 1.94
N TYR A 81 7.02 -12.24 2.93
CA TYR A 81 8.45 -11.94 2.77
C TYR A 81 9.22 -13.02 2.00
N ARG A 82 8.57 -14.15 1.70
CA ARG A 82 9.14 -15.30 0.98
C ARG A 82 8.16 -15.82 -0.07
N CYS A 83 7.36 -14.92 -0.65
CA CYS A 83 6.31 -15.30 -1.59
C CYS A 83 6.94 -15.86 -2.88
N PRO A 84 6.60 -17.08 -3.32
CA PRO A 84 7.16 -17.64 -4.54
C PRO A 84 6.53 -17.06 -5.81
N TYR A 85 5.44 -16.28 -5.68
CA TYR A 85 4.66 -15.74 -6.81
C TYR A 85 5.02 -14.29 -7.17
N THR A 86 6.03 -13.71 -6.55
CA THR A 86 6.58 -12.40 -6.94
C THR A 86 7.66 -12.59 -7.99
N VAL A 87 7.25 -13.15 -9.13
CA VAL A 87 8.08 -13.54 -10.28
C VAL A 87 7.40 -13.07 -11.56
N VAL A 88 8.21 -12.80 -12.59
CA VAL A 88 7.72 -12.46 -13.94
C VAL A 88 7.23 -13.71 -14.64
N GLU A 89 8.08 -14.75 -14.67
CA GLU A 89 7.76 -16.03 -15.28
C GLU A 89 7.25 -17.04 -14.23
N GLY A 90 6.41 -17.98 -14.66
CA GLY A 90 5.90 -19.04 -13.78
C GLY A 90 4.72 -18.62 -12.89
N ARG A 91 4.07 -17.49 -13.18
CA ARG A 91 2.79 -17.14 -12.55
C ARG A 91 1.68 -18.14 -12.97
N PRO A 92 0.80 -18.54 -12.04
CA PRO A 92 -0.18 -19.59 -12.29
C PRO A 92 -1.42 -19.12 -13.08
N GLY A 93 -1.75 -17.84 -13.06
CA GLY A 93 -2.86 -17.27 -13.82
C GLY A 93 -2.57 -17.29 -15.32
N ASN A 94 -3.61 -17.31 -16.15
CA ASN A 94 -3.45 -17.05 -17.59
C ASN A 94 -3.17 -15.57 -17.87
N LEU A 95 -3.68 -14.69 -17.01
CA LEU A 95 -3.42 -13.26 -17.01
C LEU A 95 -2.88 -12.82 -15.64
N THR A 96 -1.94 -11.88 -15.64
CA THR A 96 -1.53 -11.12 -14.46
C THR A 96 -1.97 -9.68 -14.62
N ILE A 97 -2.65 -9.10 -13.63
CA ILE A 97 -3.12 -7.70 -13.67
C ILE A 97 -2.45 -6.89 -12.57
N ALA A 98 -2.06 -5.66 -12.90
CA ALA A 98 -1.47 -4.72 -11.96
C ALA A 98 -1.77 -3.27 -12.32
N ASP A 99 -1.50 -2.36 -11.39
CA ASP A 99 -1.35 -0.95 -11.74
C ASP A 99 -0.03 -0.77 -12.50
N PHE A 100 -0.03 -0.06 -13.64
CA PHE A 100 1.19 0.28 -14.38
C PHE A 100 1.89 1.46 -13.69
N TRP A 101 2.43 1.22 -12.49
CA TRP A 101 3.23 2.22 -11.79
C TRP A 101 4.38 2.70 -12.68
N GLY A 102 4.57 4.01 -12.81
CA GLY A 102 5.63 4.60 -13.63
C GLY A 102 5.27 4.84 -15.09
N VAL A 103 4.04 4.55 -15.54
CA VAL A 103 3.59 4.78 -16.92
C VAL A 103 3.83 6.22 -17.37
N GLU A 104 3.75 7.18 -16.46
CA GLU A 104 3.98 8.61 -16.71
C GLU A 104 5.39 8.94 -17.21
N ALA A 105 6.34 8.03 -17.03
CA ALA A 105 7.73 8.15 -17.48
C ALA A 105 8.01 7.35 -18.77
N THR A 106 6.97 6.81 -19.40
CA THR A 106 7.05 6.00 -20.62
C THR A 106 6.38 6.71 -21.79
N GLN A 107 6.49 6.12 -22.98
CA GLN A 107 5.78 6.62 -24.18
C GLN A 107 4.25 6.44 -24.10
N HIS A 108 3.76 5.63 -23.17
CA HIS A 108 2.34 5.31 -22.98
C HIS A 108 1.60 6.30 -22.08
N ALA A 109 2.27 7.36 -21.60
CA ALA A 109 1.68 8.37 -20.73
C ALA A 109 0.54 9.12 -21.44
N ARG A 110 -0.61 9.25 -20.76
CA ARG A 110 -1.78 10.00 -21.23
C ARG A 110 -2.16 11.09 -20.24
N ASP A 111 -2.84 12.12 -20.74
CA ASP A 111 -3.21 13.31 -19.96
C ASP A 111 -4.14 12.97 -18.77
N ASP A 112 -4.95 11.92 -18.90
CA ASP A 112 -5.94 11.49 -17.91
C ASP A 112 -5.45 10.35 -16.99
N ASP A 113 -4.22 9.86 -17.16
CA ASP A 113 -3.64 8.78 -16.34
C ASP A 113 -3.64 9.14 -14.85
N ALA A 114 -3.40 10.42 -14.53
CA ALA A 114 -3.42 10.92 -13.16
C ALA A 114 -4.83 10.88 -12.52
N ALA A 115 -5.90 10.68 -13.30
CA ALA A 115 -7.27 10.56 -12.83
C ALA A 115 -7.80 9.12 -12.93
N LEU A 116 -7.56 8.43 -14.04
CA LEU A 116 -8.13 7.10 -14.33
C LEU A 116 -7.18 5.94 -14.06
N GLY A 117 -5.87 6.18 -14.24
CA GLY A 117 -4.81 5.17 -14.12
C GLY A 117 -4.76 4.20 -15.30
N VAL A 118 -3.60 3.56 -15.47
CA VAL A 118 -3.36 2.54 -16.50
C VAL A 118 -3.08 1.21 -15.81
N SER A 119 -3.70 0.14 -16.30
CA SER A 119 -3.40 -1.22 -15.84
C SER A 119 -2.33 -1.86 -16.71
N LEU A 120 -1.36 -2.52 -16.07
CA LEU A 120 -0.47 -3.47 -16.70
C LEU A 120 -1.15 -4.84 -16.75
N VAL A 121 -1.17 -5.47 -17.93
CA VAL A 121 -1.70 -6.82 -18.11
C VAL A 121 -0.64 -7.70 -18.77
N LEU A 122 -0.26 -8.78 -18.10
CA LEU A 122 0.67 -9.79 -18.65
C LEU A 122 -0.13 -11.01 -19.10
N ALA A 123 0.09 -11.43 -20.35
CA ALA A 123 -0.42 -12.70 -20.86
C ALA A 123 0.59 -13.83 -20.56
N ASN A 124 0.26 -14.73 -19.64
CA ASN A 124 1.15 -15.80 -19.19
C ASN A 124 1.10 -17.02 -20.13
N GLY A 125 1.30 -16.79 -21.43
CA GLY A 125 1.32 -17.81 -22.48
C GLY A 125 0.15 -17.76 -23.46
N PRO A 126 0.05 -18.73 -24.39
CA PRO A 126 -0.86 -18.66 -25.54
C PRO A 126 -2.34 -18.57 -25.16
N ALA A 127 -2.75 -19.20 -24.06
CA ALA A 127 -4.13 -19.13 -23.58
C ALA A 127 -4.48 -17.72 -23.07
N GLY A 128 -3.58 -17.09 -22.32
CA GLY A 128 -3.74 -15.71 -21.85
C GLY A 128 -3.78 -14.72 -23.01
N LEU A 129 -2.92 -14.90 -24.01
CA LEU A 129 -2.87 -14.04 -25.18
C LEU A 129 -4.17 -14.10 -25.99
N ARG A 130 -4.68 -15.31 -26.27
CA ARG A 130 -5.96 -15.47 -26.98
C ARG A 130 -7.12 -14.76 -26.28
N VAL A 131 -7.12 -14.78 -24.95
CA VAL A 131 -8.12 -14.11 -24.14
C VAL A 131 -7.96 -12.61 -24.28
N LEU A 132 -6.75 -12.10 -24.02
CA LEU A 132 -6.47 -10.67 -24.06
C LEU A 132 -6.82 -10.05 -25.42
N SER A 133 -6.48 -10.74 -26.52
CA SER A 133 -6.81 -10.32 -27.88
C SER A 133 -8.30 -10.39 -28.24
N GLY A 134 -9.11 -11.10 -27.45
CA GLY A 134 -10.56 -11.20 -27.64
C GLY A 134 -11.38 -10.25 -26.77
N LEU A 135 -10.73 -9.45 -25.91
CA LEU A 135 -11.40 -8.48 -25.06
C LEU A 135 -11.60 -7.15 -25.82
N ASP A 136 -12.75 -6.52 -25.59
CA ASP A 136 -13.04 -5.16 -26.05
C ASP A 136 -12.47 -4.15 -25.05
N ILE A 137 -11.15 -3.93 -25.14
CA ILE A 137 -10.38 -3.02 -24.28
C ILE A 137 -9.30 -2.32 -25.12
N ASP A 138 -8.96 -1.09 -24.72
CA ASP A 138 -7.82 -0.38 -25.30
C ASP A 138 -6.51 -1.01 -24.78
N LEU A 139 -5.67 -1.47 -25.70
CA LEU A 139 -4.43 -2.17 -25.41
C LEU A 139 -3.29 -1.55 -26.18
N GLU A 140 -2.25 -1.19 -25.45
CA GLU A 140 -1.00 -0.72 -26.01
C GLU A 140 0.13 -1.68 -25.61
N PRO A 141 0.89 -2.24 -26.58
CA PRO A 141 2.03 -3.09 -26.25
C PRO A 141 3.10 -2.31 -25.48
N ALA A 142 3.51 -2.85 -24.33
CA ALA A 142 4.60 -2.33 -23.52
C ALA A 142 5.67 -3.41 -23.29
N THR A 143 6.89 -2.99 -22.97
CA THR A 143 8.01 -3.88 -22.67
C THR A 143 8.12 -4.16 -21.16
N MET A 144 8.77 -5.27 -20.81
CA MET A 144 9.06 -5.55 -19.40
C MET A 144 10.03 -4.53 -18.79
N ASP A 145 10.91 -3.93 -19.59
CA ASP A 145 11.85 -2.90 -19.14
C ASP A 145 11.14 -1.61 -18.72
N GLU A 146 10.00 -1.28 -19.33
CA GLU A 146 9.13 -0.18 -18.92
C GLU A 146 8.35 -0.51 -17.64
N ALA A 147 7.86 -1.74 -17.50
CA ALA A 147 7.01 -2.15 -16.38
C ALA A 147 7.76 -2.39 -15.06
N LEU A 148 8.88 -3.11 -15.10
CA LEU A 148 9.58 -3.64 -13.92
C LEU A 148 10.10 -2.60 -12.93
N PRO A 149 10.69 -1.45 -13.35
CA PRO A 149 11.34 -0.50 -12.44
C PRO A 149 10.46 -0.01 -11.28
N ARG A 150 9.14 0.04 -11.50
CA ARG A 150 8.16 0.52 -10.52
C ARG A 150 7.18 -0.55 -10.05
N ASN A 151 7.33 -1.79 -10.53
CA ASN A 151 6.52 -2.95 -10.15
C ASN A 151 7.38 -4.03 -9.46
N PRO A 152 8.01 -3.73 -8.30
CA PRO A 152 8.99 -4.63 -7.68
C PRO A 152 8.42 -5.99 -7.29
N MET A 153 7.10 -6.08 -7.09
CA MET A 153 6.40 -7.31 -6.74
C MET A 153 6.28 -8.30 -7.91
N LEU A 154 6.73 -7.94 -9.11
CA LEU A 154 7.00 -8.89 -10.20
C LEU A 154 8.36 -9.57 -10.07
N GLN A 155 9.27 -9.04 -9.27
CA GLN A 155 10.67 -9.52 -9.25
C GLN A 155 11.08 -10.11 -7.91
N ARG A 156 10.48 -9.64 -6.81
CA ARG A 156 10.86 -10.04 -5.47
C ARG A 156 9.75 -9.81 -4.45
N PRO A 157 9.74 -10.57 -3.35
CA PRO A 157 8.83 -10.31 -2.25
C PRO A 157 9.17 -9.00 -1.55
N SER A 158 8.19 -8.45 -0.83
CA SER A 158 8.42 -7.39 0.15
C SER A 158 9.45 -7.83 1.18
N THR A 159 10.27 -6.90 1.66
CA THR A 159 11.33 -7.17 2.65
C THR A 159 11.01 -6.53 3.98
N TYR A 160 11.41 -7.19 5.07
CA TYR A 160 11.36 -6.63 6.42
C TYR A 160 12.75 -6.13 6.81
N GLU A 161 12.86 -4.88 7.27
CA GLU A 161 14.13 -4.31 7.72
C GLU A 161 14.26 -4.35 9.25
N GLY A 162 15.32 -4.94 9.80
CA GLY A 162 15.52 -4.99 11.26
C GLY A 162 14.78 -6.15 11.94
N ASP A 163 14.56 -6.02 13.25
CA ASP A 163 14.07 -7.13 14.10
C ASP A 163 12.54 -7.22 14.08
N ARG A 164 12.03 -8.08 13.19
CA ARG A 164 10.60 -8.37 13.07
C ARG A 164 10.03 -8.95 14.36
N ASP A 165 10.71 -9.90 14.97
CA ASP A 165 10.13 -10.66 16.08
C ASP A 165 9.94 -9.77 17.30
N ALA A 166 10.88 -8.86 17.54
CA ALA A 166 10.70 -7.88 18.60
C ALA A 166 9.56 -6.89 18.31
N SER A 167 9.35 -6.46 17.06
CA SER A 167 8.20 -5.59 16.72
C SER A 167 6.86 -6.30 16.80
N TRP A 168 6.82 -7.58 16.44
CA TRP A 168 5.63 -8.40 16.60
C TRP A 168 5.36 -8.75 18.06
N ARG A 169 6.39 -8.83 18.91
CA ARG A 169 6.21 -8.97 20.36
C ARG A 169 5.50 -7.75 20.96
N GLU A 170 5.87 -6.53 20.59
CA GLU A 170 5.14 -5.32 21.00
C GLU A 170 3.69 -5.35 20.50
N LEU A 171 3.48 -5.73 19.24
CA LEU A 171 2.15 -5.83 18.65
C LEU A 171 1.25 -6.80 19.42
N TYR A 172 1.76 -7.97 19.78
CA TYR A 172 1.00 -8.98 20.50
C TYR A 172 0.79 -8.65 21.99
N GLY A 173 1.70 -7.89 22.61
CA GLY A 173 1.55 -7.44 23.99
C GLY A 173 0.62 -6.23 24.11
N ASP A 174 0.97 -5.14 23.42
CA ASP A 174 0.43 -3.80 23.68
C ASP A 174 -0.32 -3.19 22.47
N GLY A 175 -0.43 -3.92 21.36
CA GLY A 175 -1.18 -3.50 20.18
C GLY A 175 -0.39 -2.74 19.12
N LEU A 176 -1.10 -2.29 18.08
CA LEU A 176 -0.52 -1.69 16.88
C LEU A 176 0.13 -0.34 17.20
N LEU A 177 -0.40 0.42 18.15
CA LEU A 177 0.20 1.69 18.57
C LEU A 177 1.57 1.49 19.22
N ALA A 178 1.76 0.43 20.01
CA ALA A 178 3.05 0.11 20.62
C ALA A 178 4.10 -0.26 19.56
N MET A 179 3.73 -1.14 18.63
CA MET A 179 4.55 -1.45 17.45
C MET A 179 4.92 -0.18 16.67
N THR A 180 3.97 0.74 16.46
CA THR A 180 4.22 2.00 15.75
C THR A 180 5.23 2.91 16.46
N ARG A 181 5.23 2.91 17.80
CA ARG A 181 6.23 3.64 18.60
C ARG A 181 7.62 3.02 18.45
N ARG A 182 7.72 1.69 18.52
CA ARG A 182 8.98 0.95 18.33
C ARG A 182 9.58 1.20 16.95
N GLU A 183 8.75 1.13 15.91
CA GLU A 183 9.12 1.37 14.52
C GLU A 183 9.34 2.87 14.21
N ARG A 184 9.22 3.75 15.22
CA ARG A 184 9.45 5.20 15.15
C ARG A 184 8.59 5.94 14.11
N TYR A 185 7.52 5.33 13.60
CA TYR A 185 6.55 5.98 12.71
C TYR A 185 5.69 7.03 13.43
N LEU A 186 5.51 6.85 14.75
CA LEU A 186 5.05 7.91 15.64
C LEU A 186 6.26 8.65 16.22
N ALA A 187 6.84 9.58 15.44
CA ALA A 187 7.72 10.62 15.99
C ALA A 187 7.07 11.30 17.20
N SER A 188 7.79 11.39 18.32
CA SER A 188 7.36 12.17 19.48
C SER A 188 7.01 13.61 19.07
N PRO A 189 6.14 14.32 19.81
CA PRO A 189 5.84 15.73 19.56
C PRO A 189 7.09 16.59 19.37
N ALA A 190 8.16 16.30 20.13
CA ALA A 190 9.45 16.97 20.01
C ALA A 190 10.13 16.77 18.65
N ARG A 191 10.11 15.56 18.07
CA ARG A 191 10.65 15.31 16.72
C ARG A 191 9.83 16.01 15.64
N PHE A 192 8.53 16.19 15.85
CA PHE A 192 7.68 16.96 14.94
C PHE A 192 8.07 18.45 14.93
N LEU A 193 8.21 19.07 16.11
CA LEU A 193 8.68 20.45 16.26
C LEU A 193 10.04 20.64 15.57
N VAL A 194 10.98 19.73 15.76
CA VAL A 194 12.29 19.78 15.08
C VAL A 194 12.15 19.64 13.56
N SER A 195 11.32 18.72 13.06
CA SER A 195 11.10 18.54 11.63
C SER A 195 10.36 19.70 10.95
N HIS A 196 9.49 20.37 11.70
CA HIS A 196 8.74 21.54 11.25
C HIS A 196 9.65 22.76 11.24
N ALA A 197 10.38 23.00 12.33
CA ALA A 197 11.40 24.05 12.42
C ALA A 197 12.47 23.90 11.32
N LYS A 198 12.96 22.68 11.04
CA LYS A 198 13.91 22.43 9.94
C LYS A 198 13.33 22.75 8.57
N ARG A 199 12.07 22.43 8.31
CA ARG A 199 11.40 22.76 7.03
C ARG A 199 11.18 24.25 6.87
N THR A 200 10.73 24.92 7.93
CA THR A 200 10.54 26.37 7.94
C THR A 200 11.87 27.10 7.76
N ALA A 201 12.93 26.66 8.43
CA ALA A 201 14.28 27.19 8.26
C ALA A 201 14.79 27.00 6.82
N LYS A 202 14.57 25.84 6.20
CA LYS A 202 14.94 25.60 4.80
C LYS A 202 14.22 26.54 3.84
N ARG A 203 12.91 26.78 4.08
CA ARG A 203 12.07 27.66 3.27
C ARG A 203 12.44 29.14 3.41
N ILE A 204 12.94 29.55 4.57
CA ILE A 204 13.44 30.92 4.82
C ILE A 204 14.85 31.11 4.24
N LEU A 205 15.68 30.06 4.25
CA LEU A 205 17.07 30.11 3.79
C LEU A 205 17.25 29.84 2.28
N GLY A 206 16.16 29.73 1.52
CA GLY A 206 16.22 29.62 0.05
C GLY A 206 17.03 28.43 -0.48
N ARG A 207 16.96 27.26 0.18
CA ARG A 207 17.55 25.99 -0.29
C ARG A 207 16.59 24.82 -0.20
#